data_AF-S9SV86-F1
#
_entry.id   AF-S9SV86-F1
#
_cell.length_a   1.000
_cell.length_b   1.000
_cell.length_c   1.000
_cell.angle_alpha   90.00
_cell.angle_beta   90.00
_cell.angle_gamma   90.00
#
_symmetry.space_group_name_H-M   'P 1'
#
loop_
_entity.id
_entity.type
_entity.pdbx_description
1 polymer ?
#
loop_
_entity_poly.entity_id
_entity_poly.type
_entity_poly.pdbx_seq_one_letter_code
_entity_poly.pdbx_strand_id
1 'polypeptide(L)'
;MSEKKRVIIDTDTAGDDTIAILTALHYFQVEGIMITGGNVQFDQQVENALYTVQVAGHSGKVPVYKGYEGPIMGLGHKEHRTVEDVHGKDGMGDSFFEKAIQSPATGHAVDFLIDTVHNNPGKIHLLAIAPLTNIAMAIKKDPTIVPLIPHLYIMGGTNNALGNITPTAEYNFYVDPEAAKIVLHSGIPITMVGWEMCTQYSIMDDNDHAEIEQLGTKGAKFFKDVNKVVMRFNKTVHRLNGTTHPDTLLAAVAADESIMTNSHLYHVDVETVGELTRGYSLVDINNRLERTRNVRVCEAIDRDAFKGMLFDVLKSIN
;
A
#
# COMPACT_ATOMS: atom_id res chain seq x y z
N MET A 1 13.96 -22.95 9.71
CA MET A 1 13.06 -21.80 9.44
C MET A 1 12.62 -21.95 8.01
N SER A 2 11.31 -21.94 7.73
CA SER A 2 10.84 -21.95 6.34
C SER A 2 11.41 -20.74 5.61
N GLU A 3 11.73 -20.90 4.32
CA GLU A 3 12.18 -19.80 3.47
C GLU A 3 11.09 -18.71 3.45
N LYS A 4 11.47 -17.44 3.68
CA LYS A 4 10.51 -16.33 3.64
C LYS A 4 10.05 -16.10 2.20
N LYS A 5 8.75 -15.83 2.02
CA LYS A 5 8.20 -15.41 0.72
C LYS A 5 8.94 -14.13 0.27
N ARG A 6 9.35 -14.09 -1.00
CA ARG A 6 10.08 -12.96 -1.60
C ARG A 6 9.10 -11.95 -2.20
N VAL A 7 9.30 -10.68 -1.88
CA VAL A 7 8.38 -9.59 -2.28
C VAL A 7 9.10 -8.38 -2.83
N ILE A 8 8.42 -7.66 -3.72
CA ILE A 8 8.71 -6.25 -4.04
C ILE A 8 7.53 -5.41 -3.51
N ILE A 9 7.84 -4.25 -2.94
CA ILE A 9 6.85 -3.29 -2.43
C ILE A 9 6.76 -2.13 -3.42
N ASP A 10 5.56 -1.73 -3.82
CA ASP A 10 5.28 -0.49 -4.56
C ASP A 10 4.45 0.42 -3.65
N THR A 11 4.98 1.60 -3.33
CA THR A 11 4.51 2.48 -2.24
C THR A 11 4.65 3.96 -2.63
N ASP A 12 3.84 4.83 -2.04
CA ASP A 12 3.89 6.29 -2.19
C ASP A 12 4.15 6.95 -0.83
N THR A 13 5.24 6.49 -0.21
CA THR A 13 5.45 6.39 1.24
C THR A 13 5.08 7.62 2.08
N ALA A 14 4.02 7.47 2.87
CA ALA A 14 3.63 8.33 3.98
C ALA A 14 3.12 7.47 5.16
N GLY A 15 2.75 8.11 6.28
CA GLY A 15 2.12 7.53 7.47
C GLY A 15 2.14 6.01 7.60
N ASP A 16 1.09 5.36 7.12
CA ASP A 16 0.88 3.92 7.25
C ASP A 16 1.67 3.05 6.27
N ASP A 17 2.09 3.55 5.10
CA ASP A 17 3.07 2.88 4.24
C ASP A 17 4.33 2.53 5.02
N THR A 18 4.79 3.44 5.90
CA THR A 18 6.00 3.22 6.69
C THR A 18 5.86 1.98 7.56
N ILE A 19 4.69 1.78 8.17
CA ILE A 19 4.38 0.63 9.01
C ILE A 19 4.18 -0.64 8.16
N ALA A 20 3.64 -0.50 6.95
CA ALA A 20 3.56 -1.59 5.98
C ALA A 20 4.96 -2.07 5.54
N ILE A 21 5.89 -1.16 5.28
CA ILE A 21 7.30 -1.46 4.97
C ILE A 21 7.96 -2.18 6.15
N LEU A 22 7.78 -1.69 7.39
CA LEU A 22 8.30 -2.36 8.59
C LEU A 22 7.74 -3.78 8.72
N THR A 23 6.44 -3.95 8.48
CA THR A 23 5.76 -5.26 8.49
C THR A 23 6.34 -6.18 7.43
N ALA A 24 6.54 -5.67 6.22
CA ALA A 24 7.08 -6.47 5.12
C ALA A 24 8.53 -6.89 5.38
N LEU A 25 9.38 -6.00 5.89
CA LEU A 25 10.75 -6.32 6.29
C LEU A 25 10.82 -7.35 7.42
N HIS A 26 9.80 -7.40 8.28
CA HIS A 26 9.71 -8.38 9.35
C HIS A 26 9.33 -9.78 8.82
N TYR A 27 8.32 -9.89 7.95
CA TYR A 27 7.74 -11.19 7.55
C TYR A 27 8.27 -11.75 6.21
N PHE A 28 8.82 -10.90 5.33
CA PHE A 28 9.26 -11.30 4.00
C PHE A 28 10.76 -11.17 3.79
N GLN A 29 11.22 -11.70 2.66
CA GLN A 29 12.47 -11.26 2.04
C GLN A 29 12.14 -10.18 1.02
N VAL A 30 12.40 -8.92 1.35
CA VAL A 30 12.13 -7.77 0.48
C VAL A 30 13.29 -7.58 -0.50
N GLU A 31 13.02 -7.73 -1.79
CA GLU A 31 14.02 -7.59 -2.86
C GLU A 31 14.29 -6.13 -3.21
N GLY A 32 13.29 -5.27 -3.00
CA GLY A 32 13.39 -3.84 -3.22
C GLY A 32 12.06 -3.14 -3.00
N ILE A 33 12.12 -1.82 -2.89
CA ILE A 33 10.98 -0.94 -2.71
C ILE A 33 10.95 0.01 -3.91
N MET A 34 9.80 0.12 -4.56
CA MET A 34 9.54 1.02 -5.67
C MET A 34 8.67 2.17 -5.18
N ILE A 35 9.03 3.38 -5.58
CA ILE A 35 8.29 4.59 -5.22
C ILE A 35 7.45 5.05 -6.42
N THR A 36 6.18 5.32 -6.18
CA THR A 36 5.25 5.94 -7.13
C THR A 36 4.69 7.22 -6.51
N GLY A 37 4.35 8.22 -7.34
CA GLY A 37 3.80 9.47 -6.83
C GLY A 37 2.38 9.32 -6.27
N GLY A 38 2.09 10.00 -5.15
CA GLY A 38 0.80 9.96 -4.48
C GLY A 38 0.73 10.87 -3.24
N ASN A 39 0.76 10.27 -2.04
CA ASN A 39 0.47 10.93 -0.76
C ASN A 39 1.16 12.28 -0.52
N VAL A 40 2.46 12.42 -0.82
CA VAL A 40 3.24 13.66 -0.64
C VAL A 40 4.19 13.88 -1.81
N GLN A 41 4.95 14.99 -1.80
CA GLN A 41 5.94 15.27 -2.84
C GLN A 41 6.86 14.07 -3.08
N PHE A 42 7.07 13.70 -4.34
CA PHE A 42 7.71 12.44 -4.72
C PHE A 42 9.08 12.21 -4.07
N ASP A 43 9.97 13.21 -4.08
CA ASP A 43 11.28 13.09 -3.44
C ASP A 43 11.18 12.94 -1.91
N GLN A 44 10.13 13.46 -1.28
CA GLN A 44 9.87 13.24 0.14
C GLN A 44 9.42 11.79 0.41
N GLN A 45 8.60 11.19 -0.46
CA GLN A 45 8.21 9.77 -0.36
C GLN A 45 9.44 8.85 -0.45
N VAL A 46 10.35 9.16 -1.37
CA VAL A 46 11.62 8.44 -1.51
C VAL A 46 12.44 8.51 -0.22
N GLU A 47 12.57 9.70 0.37
CA GLU A 47 13.25 9.89 1.65
C GLU A 47 12.56 9.13 2.79
N ASN A 48 11.23 9.16 2.86
CA ASN A 48 10.43 8.45 3.87
C ASN A 48 10.67 6.94 3.81
N ALA A 49 10.69 6.35 2.61
CA ALA A 49 10.99 4.94 2.41
C ALA A 49 12.42 4.59 2.86
N LEU A 50 13.42 5.38 2.44
CA LEU A 50 14.81 5.18 2.83
C LEU A 50 14.99 5.24 4.35
N TYR A 51 14.36 6.22 5.00
CA TYR A 51 14.40 6.39 6.45
C TYR A 51 13.72 5.23 7.16
N THR A 52 12.58 4.77 6.67
CA THR A 52 11.86 3.61 7.23
C THR A 52 12.71 2.33 7.15
N VAL A 53 13.39 2.08 6.03
CA VAL A 53 14.34 0.97 5.90
C VAL A 53 15.51 1.09 6.89
N GLN A 54 15.96 2.32 7.16
CA GLN A 54 16.98 2.58 8.18
C GLN A 54 16.47 2.30 9.60
N VAL A 55 15.25 2.72 9.95
CA VAL A 55 14.60 2.42 11.23
C VAL A 55 14.51 0.90 11.45
N ALA A 56 14.22 0.15 10.40
CA ALA A 56 14.19 -1.31 10.44
C ALA A 56 15.59 -1.98 10.54
N GLY A 57 16.69 -1.23 10.48
CA GLY A 57 18.05 -1.80 10.48
C GLY A 57 18.44 -2.49 9.16
N HIS A 58 17.79 -2.15 8.05
CA HIS A 58 17.98 -2.75 6.73
C HIS A 58 18.68 -1.82 5.73
N SER A 59 19.23 -0.70 6.20
CA SER A 59 20.00 0.24 5.37
C SER A 59 21.14 -0.47 4.63
N GLY A 60 21.26 -0.22 3.33
CA GLY A 60 22.24 -0.87 2.45
C GLY A 60 21.95 -2.33 2.09
N LYS A 61 20.84 -2.91 2.55
CA LYS A 61 20.42 -4.28 2.22
C LYS A 61 19.19 -4.31 1.30
N VAL A 62 18.27 -3.37 1.48
CA VAL A 62 17.04 -3.28 0.68
C VAL A 62 17.08 -2.01 -0.15
N PRO A 63 17.22 -2.12 -1.48
CA PRO A 63 17.29 -0.95 -2.36
C PRO A 63 15.92 -0.27 -2.51
N VAL A 64 15.93 1.05 -2.64
CA VAL A 64 14.74 1.88 -2.94
C VAL A 64 14.92 2.50 -4.31
N TYR A 65 13.96 2.30 -5.21
CA TYR A 65 14.00 2.76 -6.60
C TYR A 65 12.96 3.84 -6.85
N LYS A 66 13.38 4.93 -7.51
CA LYS A 66 12.46 5.95 -8.01
C LYS A 66 11.70 5.41 -9.24
N GLY A 67 10.37 5.47 -9.19
CA GLY A 67 9.48 5.15 -10.31
C GLY A 67 8.84 6.39 -10.93
N TYR A 68 7.59 6.25 -11.36
CA TYR A 68 6.81 7.36 -11.92
C TYR A 68 6.35 8.33 -10.85
N GLU A 69 6.58 9.62 -11.06
CA GLU A 69 6.21 10.69 -10.10
C GLU A 69 4.71 11.06 -10.17
N GLY A 70 3.97 10.52 -11.14
CA GLY A 70 2.56 10.81 -11.33
C GLY A 70 1.86 9.78 -12.23
N PRO A 71 0.53 9.88 -12.39
CA PRO A 71 -0.27 8.90 -13.11
C PRO A 71 0.04 8.83 -14.62
N ILE A 72 -0.29 7.71 -15.26
CA ILE A 72 -0.12 7.46 -16.71
C ILE A 72 -0.81 8.56 -17.51
N MET A 73 -2.02 8.92 -17.10
CA MET A 73 -2.78 10.02 -17.66
C MET A 73 -2.86 11.12 -16.60
N GLY A 74 -2.42 12.34 -16.94
CA GLY A 74 -2.63 13.48 -16.04
C GLY A 74 -4.12 13.64 -15.72
N LEU A 75 -4.45 14.20 -14.55
CA LEU A 75 -5.84 14.44 -14.09
C LEU A 75 -6.57 15.54 -14.89
N GLY A 76 -6.18 15.79 -16.15
CA GLY A 76 -6.68 16.85 -17.01
C GLY A 76 -6.28 18.23 -16.51
N HIS A 77 -7.27 19.07 -16.18
CA HIS A 77 -7.09 20.42 -15.63
C HIS A 77 -6.87 20.45 -14.11
N LYS A 78 -6.88 19.29 -13.45
CA LYS A 78 -6.65 19.18 -12.01
C LYS A 78 -5.17 18.86 -11.79
N GLU A 79 -4.52 19.62 -10.93
CA GLU A 79 -3.18 19.25 -10.45
C GLU A 79 -3.27 17.94 -9.65
N HIS A 80 -2.22 17.12 -9.69
CA HIS A 80 -2.08 16.00 -8.77
C HIS A 80 -2.13 16.57 -7.36
N ARG A 81 -3.19 16.25 -6.63
CA ARG A 81 -3.36 16.66 -5.25
C ARG A 81 -2.75 15.61 -4.33
N THR A 82 -1.59 15.95 -3.80
CA THR A 82 -1.02 15.32 -2.60
C THR A 82 -1.94 15.56 -1.40
N VAL A 83 -1.82 14.73 -0.37
CA VAL A 83 -2.66 14.72 0.83
C VAL A 83 -1.83 15.02 2.09
N GLU A 84 -1.00 16.08 2.04
CA GLU A 84 -0.25 16.56 3.22
C GLU A 84 -1.17 16.96 4.38
N ASP A 85 -2.45 17.23 4.13
CA ASP A 85 -3.46 17.48 5.16
C ASP A 85 -3.80 16.24 5.99
N VAL A 86 -3.59 15.04 5.43
CA VAL A 86 -3.80 13.75 6.11
C VAL A 86 -2.53 13.29 6.84
N HIS A 87 -1.38 13.35 6.17
CA HIS A 87 -0.13 12.74 6.67
C HIS A 87 0.89 13.74 7.24
N GLY A 88 0.65 15.04 7.12
CA GLY A 88 1.61 16.09 7.44
C GLY A 88 2.44 16.50 6.23
N LYS A 89 3.20 17.59 6.35
CA LYS A 89 3.99 18.17 5.25
C LYS A 89 5.14 17.27 4.80
N ASP A 90 5.68 16.47 5.72
CA ASP A 90 6.72 15.48 5.45
C ASP A 90 6.14 14.09 5.15
N GLY A 91 4.82 13.92 5.22
CA GLY A 91 4.15 12.63 5.13
C GLY A 91 4.39 11.71 6.33
N MET A 92 5.07 12.18 7.39
CA MET A 92 5.45 11.38 8.56
C MET A 92 5.05 12.08 9.87
N GLY A 93 3.87 12.69 9.88
CA GLY A 93 3.29 13.27 11.08
C GLY A 93 3.94 14.59 11.52
N ASP A 94 4.54 15.35 10.60
CA ASP A 94 5.33 16.55 10.86
C ASP A 94 6.48 16.28 11.86
N SER A 95 7.09 15.09 11.77
CA SER A 95 8.19 14.67 12.63
C SER A 95 9.54 15.17 12.11
N PHE A 96 9.64 15.49 10.81
CA PHE A 96 10.81 16.02 10.13
C PHE A 96 12.08 15.20 10.45
N PHE A 97 11.97 13.89 10.27
CA PHE A 97 13.08 12.98 10.49
C PHE A 97 14.31 13.39 9.66
N GLU A 98 15.50 13.07 10.17
CA GLU A 98 16.75 13.29 9.45
C GLU A 98 16.77 12.50 8.15
N LYS A 99 17.56 12.97 7.18
CA LYS A 99 17.78 12.20 5.96
C LYS A 99 18.42 10.85 6.25
N ALA A 100 17.98 9.82 5.56
CA ALA A 100 18.54 8.49 5.60
C ALA A 100 19.99 8.51 5.11
N ILE A 101 20.78 7.58 5.65
CA ILE A 101 22.20 7.43 5.28
C ILE A 101 22.32 6.83 3.88
N GLN A 102 21.43 5.88 3.53
CA GLN A 102 21.41 5.29 2.19
C GLN A 102 20.73 6.24 1.19
N SER A 103 21.23 6.24 -0.04
CA SER A 103 20.62 6.94 -1.17
C SER A 103 19.74 6.00 -1.99
N PRO A 104 18.82 6.52 -2.83
CA PRO A 104 18.08 5.70 -3.79
C PRO A 104 19.03 4.91 -4.69
N ALA A 105 18.62 3.70 -5.06
CA ALA A 105 19.32 2.88 -6.02
C ALA A 105 19.30 3.52 -7.42
N THR A 106 20.32 3.22 -8.22
CA THR A 106 20.40 3.67 -9.61
C THR A 106 19.48 2.87 -10.52
N GLY A 107 18.87 3.52 -11.51
CA GLY A 107 17.91 2.90 -12.42
C GLY A 107 16.47 3.25 -12.04
N HIS A 108 15.52 2.82 -12.87
CA HIS A 108 14.10 3.11 -12.69
C HIS A 108 13.36 1.91 -12.09
N ALA A 109 12.37 2.16 -11.22
CA ALA A 109 11.59 1.12 -10.55
C ALA A 109 10.98 0.09 -11.51
N VAL A 110 10.47 0.54 -12.66
CA VAL A 110 9.91 -0.34 -13.70
C VAL A 110 10.95 -1.32 -14.25
N ASP A 111 12.18 -0.87 -14.50
CA ASP A 111 13.25 -1.74 -15.00
C ASP A 111 13.67 -2.75 -13.93
N PHE A 112 13.81 -2.27 -12.70
CA PHE A 112 14.07 -3.13 -11.54
C PHE A 112 13.01 -4.25 -11.40
N LEU A 113 11.71 -3.92 -11.51
CA LEU A 113 10.64 -4.91 -11.44
C LEU A 113 10.76 -5.97 -12.54
N ILE A 114 10.92 -5.52 -13.79
CA ILE A 114 11.01 -6.40 -14.97
C ILE A 114 12.21 -7.34 -14.82
N ASP A 115 13.39 -6.79 -14.54
CA ASP A 115 14.62 -7.56 -14.40
C ASP A 115 14.54 -8.54 -13.24
N THR A 116 13.99 -8.11 -12.10
CA THR A 116 13.89 -8.96 -10.90
C THR A 116 12.94 -10.14 -11.12
N VAL A 117 11.80 -9.90 -11.77
CA VAL A 117 10.83 -10.95 -12.10
C VAL A 117 11.40 -11.95 -13.12
N HIS A 118 12.04 -11.47 -14.19
CA HIS A 118 12.66 -12.35 -15.19
C HIS A 118 13.79 -13.22 -14.63
N ASN A 119 14.59 -12.65 -13.74
CA ASN A 119 15.67 -13.39 -13.08
C ASN A 119 15.15 -14.38 -12.04
N ASN A 120 13.88 -14.27 -11.61
CA ASN A 120 13.30 -15.07 -10.54
C ASN A 120 11.85 -15.50 -10.87
N PRO A 121 11.64 -16.20 -11.99
CA PRO A 121 10.29 -16.51 -12.47
C PRO A 121 9.54 -17.37 -11.45
N GLY A 122 8.30 -16.99 -11.14
CA GLY A 122 7.45 -17.70 -10.20
C GLY A 122 7.82 -17.52 -8.72
N LYS A 123 8.72 -16.57 -8.38
CA LYS A 123 9.19 -16.38 -6.99
C LYS A 123 8.86 -15.01 -6.38
N ILE A 124 8.63 -13.99 -7.20
CA ILE A 124 8.49 -12.60 -6.74
C ILE A 124 7.01 -12.22 -6.64
N HIS A 125 6.54 -12.01 -5.41
CA HIS A 125 5.19 -11.50 -5.16
C HIS A 125 5.23 -9.97 -5.05
N LEU A 126 4.10 -9.32 -5.33
CA LEU A 126 4.01 -7.86 -5.30
C LEU A 126 3.08 -7.42 -4.18
N LEU A 127 3.52 -6.43 -3.40
CA LEU A 127 2.70 -5.68 -2.46
C LEU A 127 2.52 -4.27 -3.02
N ALA A 128 1.35 -3.98 -3.55
CA ALA A 128 1.01 -2.66 -4.08
C ALA A 128 0.13 -1.92 -3.07
N ILE A 129 0.72 -0.91 -2.44
CA ILE A 129 0.09 -0.09 -1.40
C ILE A 129 0.02 1.38 -1.84
N ALA A 130 -0.08 1.61 -3.15
CA ALA A 130 0.01 2.93 -3.77
C ALA A 130 -0.70 2.95 -5.14
N PRO A 131 -0.82 4.11 -5.82
CA PRO A 131 -1.30 4.17 -7.19
C PRO A 131 -0.51 3.23 -8.12
N LEU A 132 -1.23 2.40 -8.88
CA LEU A 132 -0.68 1.23 -9.58
C LEU A 132 0.18 1.54 -10.82
N THR A 133 0.64 2.78 -10.96
CA THR A 133 1.34 3.33 -12.12
C THR A 133 2.57 2.53 -12.49
N ASN A 134 3.47 2.26 -11.54
CA ASN A 134 4.72 1.52 -11.80
C ASN A 134 4.42 0.12 -12.33
N ILE A 135 3.51 -0.61 -11.69
CA ILE A 135 3.15 -1.97 -12.07
C ILE A 135 2.48 -1.99 -13.45
N ALA A 136 1.54 -1.08 -13.71
CA ALA A 136 0.91 -0.95 -15.03
C ALA A 136 1.92 -0.64 -16.13
N MET A 137 2.88 0.25 -15.87
CA MET A 137 3.92 0.61 -16.82
C MET A 137 4.93 -0.53 -17.05
N ALA A 138 5.24 -1.34 -16.03
CA ALA A 138 6.02 -2.56 -16.21
C ALA A 138 5.30 -3.58 -17.10
N ILE A 139 4.02 -3.83 -16.86
CA ILE A 139 3.19 -4.72 -17.70
C ILE A 139 3.11 -4.21 -19.15
N LYS A 140 3.00 -2.90 -19.35
CA LYS A 140 2.97 -2.31 -20.70
C LYS A 140 4.32 -2.37 -21.40
N LYS A 141 5.42 -2.18 -20.67
CA LYS A 141 6.78 -2.22 -21.20
C LYS A 141 7.19 -3.66 -21.56
N ASP A 142 6.90 -4.61 -20.69
CA ASP A 142 7.17 -6.03 -20.93
C ASP A 142 6.03 -6.91 -20.37
N PRO A 143 5.03 -7.27 -21.19
CA PRO A 143 3.91 -8.10 -20.75
C PRO A 143 4.32 -9.54 -20.43
N THR A 144 5.54 -9.98 -20.78
CA THR A 144 5.99 -11.36 -20.52
C THR A 144 6.28 -11.61 -19.04
N ILE A 145 6.34 -10.57 -18.20
CA ILE A 145 6.46 -10.68 -16.75
C ILE A 145 5.18 -11.18 -16.08
N VAL A 146 4.01 -10.94 -16.69
CA VAL A 146 2.68 -11.27 -16.12
C VAL A 146 2.57 -12.73 -15.66
N PRO A 147 2.87 -13.74 -16.51
CA PRO A 147 2.78 -15.15 -16.09
C PRO A 147 3.87 -15.56 -15.08
N LEU A 148 4.87 -14.70 -14.83
CA LEU A 148 5.98 -14.99 -13.92
C LEU A 148 5.73 -14.48 -12.50
N ILE A 149 4.74 -13.60 -12.31
CA ILE A 149 4.36 -13.04 -11.01
C ILE A 149 3.34 -13.98 -10.36
N PRO A 150 3.66 -14.65 -9.24
CA PRO A 150 2.76 -15.62 -8.61
C PRO A 150 1.49 -14.96 -8.06
N HIS A 151 1.63 -13.76 -7.48
CA HIS A 151 0.52 -13.06 -6.85
C HIS A 151 0.81 -11.57 -6.68
N LEU A 152 -0.23 -10.76 -6.80
CA LEU A 152 -0.25 -9.33 -6.52
C LEU A 152 -1.29 -9.02 -5.44
N TYR A 153 -0.86 -8.44 -4.33
CA TYR A 153 -1.73 -7.93 -3.28
C TYR A 153 -1.88 -6.42 -3.45
N ILE A 154 -3.11 -5.92 -3.44
CA ILE A 154 -3.44 -4.51 -3.70
C ILE A 154 -4.20 -3.94 -2.50
N MET A 155 -3.68 -2.87 -1.90
CA MET A 155 -4.46 -1.95 -1.09
C MET A 155 -4.99 -0.88 -2.04
N GLY A 156 -6.30 -0.86 -2.23
CA GLY A 156 -6.94 0.12 -3.09
C GLY A 156 -8.35 -0.25 -3.46
N GLY A 157 -9.09 0.76 -3.93
CA GLY A 157 -10.51 0.64 -4.25
C GLY A 157 -11.38 0.41 -3.01
N THR A 158 -12.64 0.12 -3.29
CA THR A 158 -13.67 -0.26 -2.32
C THR A 158 -14.53 -1.41 -2.86
N ASN A 159 -15.09 -2.24 -1.97
CA ASN A 159 -16.17 -3.16 -2.33
C ASN A 159 -17.53 -2.45 -2.30
N ASN A 160 -17.80 -1.63 -3.34
CA ASN A 160 -19.03 -0.85 -3.48
C ASN A 160 -19.39 0.00 -2.23
N ALA A 161 -18.36 0.49 -1.54
CA ALA A 161 -18.48 1.26 -0.31
C ALA A 161 -18.08 2.73 -0.53
N LEU A 162 -18.14 3.54 0.54
CA LEU A 162 -17.75 4.94 0.51
C LEU A 162 -16.25 5.09 0.23
N GLY A 163 -15.91 6.03 -0.65
CA GLY A 163 -14.52 6.43 -0.90
C GLY A 163 -13.92 7.28 0.21
N ASN A 164 -12.62 7.57 0.10
CA ASN A 164 -11.87 8.43 1.05
C ASN A 164 -11.42 9.76 0.43
N ILE A 165 -11.16 9.80 -0.89
CA ILE A 165 -10.77 11.02 -1.60
C ILE A 165 -11.95 11.70 -2.30
N THR A 166 -12.90 10.90 -2.80
CA THR A 166 -14.20 11.37 -3.29
C THR A 166 -15.29 10.53 -2.64
N PRO A 167 -16.59 10.90 -2.77
CA PRO A 167 -17.66 10.08 -2.21
C PRO A 167 -17.67 8.61 -2.68
N THR A 168 -17.10 8.34 -3.87
CA THR A 168 -17.19 7.03 -4.54
C THR A 168 -15.84 6.32 -4.68
N ALA A 169 -14.72 7.06 -4.70
CA ALA A 169 -13.42 6.49 -5.01
C ALA A 169 -12.46 6.50 -3.81
N GLU A 170 -11.71 5.41 -3.71
CA GLU A 170 -10.51 5.32 -2.88
C GLU A 170 -9.32 5.99 -3.59
N TYR A 171 -8.41 6.56 -2.81
CA TYR A 171 -7.27 7.38 -3.25
C TYR A 171 -6.38 6.71 -4.30
N ASN A 172 -5.83 5.52 -4.04
CA ASN A 172 -4.90 4.84 -4.94
C ASN A 172 -5.52 4.58 -6.32
N PHE A 173 -6.79 4.15 -6.34
CA PHE A 173 -7.53 3.94 -7.60
C PHE A 173 -7.96 5.25 -8.26
N TYR A 174 -8.19 6.32 -7.50
CA TYR A 174 -8.55 7.64 -8.02
C TYR A 174 -7.38 8.37 -8.68
N VAL A 175 -6.17 8.22 -8.11
CA VAL A 175 -4.95 8.87 -8.64
C VAL A 175 -4.65 8.35 -10.04
N ASP A 176 -4.62 7.02 -10.22
CA ASP A 176 -4.38 6.41 -11.54
C ASP A 176 -5.34 5.24 -11.85
N PRO A 177 -6.60 5.54 -12.18
CA PRO A 177 -7.59 4.53 -12.55
C PRO A 177 -7.24 3.86 -13.88
N GLU A 178 -6.51 4.53 -14.78
CA GLU A 178 -6.04 3.91 -16.01
C GLU A 178 -5.01 2.81 -15.73
N ALA A 179 -4.06 3.05 -14.82
CA ALA A 179 -3.13 2.04 -14.33
C ALA A 179 -3.87 0.91 -13.60
N ALA A 180 -4.80 1.24 -12.70
CA ALA A 180 -5.61 0.25 -12.01
C ALA A 180 -6.37 -0.64 -13.01
N LYS A 181 -6.94 -0.07 -14.08
CA LYS A 181 -7.60 -0.83 -15.14
C LYS A 181 -6.64 -1.78 -15.85
N ILE A 182 -5.42 -1.34 -16.17
CA ILE A 182 -4.41 -2.20 -16.78
C ILE A 182 -4.07 -3.39 -15.86
N VAL A 183 -3.85 -3.13 -14.57
CA VAL A 183 -3.46 -4.14 -13.59
C VAL A 183 -4.59 -5.14 -13.32
N LEU A 184 -5.82 -4.68 -13.10
CA LEU A 184 -6.99 -5.53 -12.83
C LEU A 184 -7.29 -6.49 -14.00
N HIS A 185 -6.95 -6.09 -15.23
CA HIS A 185 -7.14 -6.89 -16.44
C HIS A 185 -5.85 -7.59 -16.92
N SER A 186 -4.78 -7.60 -16.11
CA SER A 186 -3.48 -8.16 -16.49
C SER A 186 -3.48 -9.69 -16.58
N GLY A 187 -4.31 -10.36 -15.79
CA GLY A 187 -4.28 -11.82 -15.64
C GLY A 187 -3.36 -12.34 -14.54
N ILE A 188 -2.67 -11.45 -13.80
CA ILE A 188 -1.96 -11.82 -12.57
C ILE A 188 -3.01 -12.26 -11.52
N PRO A 189 -2.76 -13.29 -10.69
CA PRO A 189 -3.60 -13.59 -9.53
C PRO A 189 -3.59 -12.41 -8.54
N ILE A 190 -4.77 -11.83 -8.28
CA ILE A 190 -4.90 -10.61 -7.46
C ILE A 190 -5.71 -10.87 -6.19
N THR A 191 -5.24 -10.29 -5.08
CA THR A 191 -6.04 -10.07 -3.86
C THR A 191 -6.13 -8.59 -3.56
N MET A 192 -7.34 -8.10 -3.31
CA MET A 192 -7.62 -6.69 -3.05
C MET A 192 -8.17 -6.52 -1.63
N VAL A 193 -7.55 -5.62 -0.86
CA VAL A 193 -8.05 -5.15 0.43
C VAL A 193 -8.51 -3.71 0.23
N GLY A 194 -9.83 -3.50 0.23
CA GLY A 194 -10.44 -2.19 0.03
C GLY A 194 -10.41 -1.31 1.28
N TRP A 195 -10.60 -0.01 1.08
CA TRP A 195 -10.65 1.00 2.15
C TRP A 195 -11.68 0.68 3.25
N GLU A 196 -12.80 0.07 2.92
CA GLU A 196 -13.83 -0.32 3.88
C GLU A 196 -13.34 -1.36 4.89
N MET A 197 -12.36 -2.20 4.55
CA MET A 197 -11.74 -3.13 5.50
C MET A 197 -10.89 -2.36 6.52
N CYS A 198 -10.19 -1.32 6.06
CA CYS A 198 -9.38 -0.47 6.92
C CYS A 198 -10.23 0.24 7.99
N THR A 199 -11.31 0.89 7.56
CA THR A 199 -12.19 1.67 8.45
C THR A 199 -13.00 0.81 9.42
N GLN A 200 -13.14 -0.50 9.16
CA GLN A 200 -13.86 -1.43 10.03
C GLN A 200 -12.93 -2.21 10.97
N TYR A 201 -11.76 -2.63 10.50
CA TYR A 201 -10.93 -3.62 11.20
C TYR A 201 -9.54 -3.14 11.57
N SER A 202 -8.97 -2.15 10.87
CA SER A 202 -7.56 -1.77 11.07
C SER A 202 -7.34 -0.55 11.98
N ILE A 203 -8.40 0.04 12.52
CA ILE A 203 -8.28 1.22 13.38
C ILE A 203 -7.60 0.82 14.69
N MET A 204 -6.47 1.47 14.98
CA MET A 204 -5.83 1.43 16.31
C MET A 204 -6.37 2.59 17.14
N ASP A 205 -7.13 2.27 18.17
CA ASP A 205 -7.80 3.26 19.02
C ASP A 205 -6.88 3.80 20.13
N ASP A 206 -7.40 4.70 20.97
CA ASP A 206 -6.62 5.31 22.06
C ASP A 206 -6.06 4.27 23.07
N ASN A 207 -6.74 3.12 23.26
CA ASN A 207 -6.23 2.05 24.12
C ASN A 207 -5.10 1.28 23.42
N ASP A 208 -5.27 0.97 22.13
CA ASP A 208 -4.22 0.33 21.33
C ASP A 208 -2.96 1.20 21.28
N HIS A 209 -3.10 2.51 21.09
CA HIS A 209 -1.98 3.46 21.14
C HIS A 209 -1.29 3.48 22.50
N ALA A 210 -2.05 3.43 23.59
CA ALA A 210 -1.48 3.37 24.94
C ALA A 210 -0.71 2.06 25.18
N GLU A 211 -1.22 0.93 24.68
CA GLU A 211 -0.52 -0.36 24.74
C GLU A 211 0.75 -0.36 23.88
N ILE A 212 0.71 0.22 22.67
CA ILE A 212 1.88 0.38 21.81
C ILE A 212 2.95 1.24 22.50
N GLU A 213 2.55 2.36 23.12
CA GLU A 213 3.48 3.23 23.84
C GLU A 213 4.18 2.51 25.01
N GLN A 214 3.46 1.62 25.71
CA GLN A 214 4.02 0.82 26.80
C GLN A 214 5.09 -0.18 26.35
N LEU A 215 5.17 -0.52 25.05
CA LEU A 215 6.24 -1.37 24.53
C LEU A 215 7.63 -0.75 24.74
N GLY A 216 7.72 0.58 24.78
CA GLY A 216 8.98 1.30 25.06
C GLY A 216 10.08 1.07 24.02
N THR A 217 9.75 0.55 22.83
CA THR A 217 10.71 0.25 21.77
C THR A 217 10.90 1.42 20.81
N LYS A 218 11.98 1.39 20.01
CA LYS A 218 12.15 2.37 18.92
C LYS A 218 11.04 2.26 17.89
N GLY A 219 10.56 1.05 17.61
CA GLY A 219 9.40 0.83 16.74
C GLY A 219 8.14 1.51 17.26
N ALA A 220 7.81 1.36 18.54
CA ALA A 220 6.67 2.02 19.15
C ALA A 220 6.77 3.55 19.11
N LYS A 221 7.97 4.09 19.38
CA LYS A 221 8.23 5.53 19.26
C LYS A 221 8.03 6.02 17.83
N PHE A 222 8.61 5.31 16.85
CA PHE A 222 8.46 5.65 15.44
C PHE A 222 6.99 5.62 15.00
N PHE A 223 6.24 4.56 15.37
CA PHE A 223 4.80 4.44 15.11
C PHE A 223 4.02 5.63 15.66
N LYS A 224 4.29 6.02 16.91
CA LYS A 224 3.65 7.18 17.54
C LYS A 224 3.98 8.48 16.78
N ASP A 225 5.23 8.65 16.37
CA ASP A 225 5.71 9.85 15.71
C ASP A 225 5.08 10.03 14.32
N VAL A 226 5.06 8.99 13.49
CA VAL A 226 4.50 9.06 12.12
C VAL A 226 2.98 9.26 12.09
N ASN A 227 2.26 8.82 13.13
CA ASN A 227 0.80 8.85 13.16
C ASN A 227 0.19 10.10 13.83
N LYS A 228 0.99 11.08 14.28
CA LYS A 228 0.49 12.25 15.03
C LYS A 228 -0.55 13.08 14.25
N VAL A 229 -0.32 13.31 12.96
CA VAL A 229 -1.20 14.14 12.12
C VAL A 229 -2.47 13.38 11.76
N VAL A 230 -2.36 12.13 11.29
CA VAL A 230 -3.51 11.31 10.91
C VAL A 230 -4.45 11.05 12.09
N MET A 231 -3.92 10.86 13.31
CA MET A 231 -4.74 10.74 14.52
C MET A 231 -5.62 11.98 14.76
N ARG A 232 -5.09 13.19 14.50
CA ARG A 232 -5.88 14.44 14.60
C ARG A 232 -6.87 14.56 13.45
N PHE A 233 -6.46 14.24 12.23
CA PHE A 233 -7.31 14.29 11.04
C PHE A 233 -8.50 13.34 11.14
N ASN A 234 -8.29 12.09 11.55
CA ASN A 234 -9.33 11.08 11.72
C ASN A 234 -10.40 11.51 12.73
N LYS A 235 -9.98 12.09 13.87
CA LYS A 235 -10.92 12.60 14.88
C LYS A 235 -11.77 13.76 14.36
N THR A 236 -11.25 14.62 13.50
CA THR A 236 -11.94 15.84 13.03
C THR A 236 -12.76 15.64 11.75
N VAL A 237 -12.22 14.89 10.78
CA VAL A 237 -12.80 14.74 9.43
C VAL A 237 -13.62 13.46 9.33
N HIS A 238 -13.00 12.31 9.57
CA HIS A 238 -13.67 11.01 9.44
C HIS A 238 -14.51 10.63 10.66
N ARG A 239 -14.37 11.37 11.77
CA ARG A 239 -15.01 11.07 13.06
C ARG A 239 -14.70 9.65 13.56
N LEU A 240 -13.50 9.18 13.25
CA LEU A 240 -12.97 7.89 13.68
C LEU A 240 -12.12 8.09 14.95
N ASN A 241 -12.22 7.15 15.89
CA ASN A 241 -11.40 7.18 17.11
C ASN A 241 -10.14 6.34 16.92
N GLY A 242 -9.07 6.95 16.42
CA GLY A 242 -7.78 6.28 16.26
C GLY A 242 -7.09 6.57 14.93
N THR A 243 -6.13 5.73 14.60
CA THR A 243 -5.33 5.80 13.35
C THR A 243 -5.72 4.66 12.43
N THR A 244 -5.85 4.98 11.14
CA THR A 244 -6.17 4.03 10.07
C THR A 244 -4.88 3.40 9.55
N HIS A 245 -4.91 2.09 9.25
CA HIS A 245 -3.73 1.35 8.80
C HIS A 245 -4.02 0.47 7.56
N PRO A 246 -4.49 1.06 6.46
CA PRO A 246 -4.86 0.29 5.27
C PRO A 246 -3.69 -0.51 4.69
N ASP A 247 -2.52 0.10 4.55
CA ASP A 247 -1.37 -0.55 3.91
C ASP A 247 -0.75 -1.63 4.80
N THR A 248 -0.71 -1.36 6.10
CA THR A 248 -0.24 -2.33 7.09
C THR A 248 -1.16 -3.53 7.14
N LEU A 249 -2.48 -3.33 7.01
CA LEU A 249 -3.45 -4.42 6.93
C LEU A 249 -3.20 -5.30 5.68
N LEU A 250 -2.94 -4.69 4.52
CA LEU A 250 -2.57 -5.46 3.32
C LEU A 250 -1.30 -6.28 3.55
N ALA A 251 -0.24 -5.66 4.08
CA ALA A 251 1.02 -6.34 4.34
C ALA A 251 0.85 -7.53 5.31
N ALA A 252 0.01 -7.37 6.34
CA ALA A 252 -0.33 -8.44 7.28
C ALA A 252 -1.11 -9.58 6.59
N VAL A 253 -2.14 -9.26 5.79
CA VAL A 253 -2.91 -10.27 5.02
C VAL A 253 -2.02 -11.03 4.02
N ALA A 254 -1.08 -10.35 3.37
CA ALA A 254 -0.16 -11.02 2.44
C ALA A 254 0.84 -11.95 3.16
N ALA A 255 1.16 -11.64 4.42
CA ALA A 255 2.07 -12.41 5.26
C ALA A 255 1.38 -13.62 5.87
N ASP A 256 0.15 -13.45 6.33
CA ASP A 256 -0.73 -14.51 6.81
C ASP A 256 -2.15 -14.33 6.28
N GLU A 257 -2.49 -15.10 5.25
CA GLU A 257 -3.82 -15.01 4.63
C GLU A 257 -4.95 -15.48 5.56
N SER A 258 -4.66 -16.15 6.68
CA SER A 258 -5.70 -16.54 7.65
C SER A 258 -6.34 -15.34 8.36
N ILE A 259 -5.67 -14.18 8.36
CA ILE A 259 -6.23 -12.91 8.82
C ILE A 259 -7.46 -12.52 7.98
N MET A 260 -7.48 -12.87 6.70
CA MET A 260 -8.63 -12.65 5.84
C MET A 260 -9.67 -13.76 6.06
N THR A 261 -10.55 -13.54 7.02
CA THR A 261 -11.54 -14.54 7.48
C THR A 261 -12.68 -14.75 6.49
N ASN A 262 -12.92 -13.78 5.59
CA ASN A 262 -13.85 -13.94 4.48
C ASN A 262 -13.34 -13.22 3.23
N SER A 263 -13.50 -13.86 2.08
CA SER A 263 -13.19 -13.27 0.77
C SER A 263 -13.91 -14.01 -0.35
N HIS A 264 -14.13 -13.31 -1.46
CA HIS A 264 -14.80 -13.88 -2.63
C HIS A 264 -14.11 -13.44 -3.92
N LEU A 265 -14.18 -14.28 -4.95
CA LEU A 265 -13.67 -13.97 -6.27
C LEU A 265 -14.77 -13.27 -7.08
N TYR A 266 -14.50 -12.05 -7.55
CA TYR A 266 -15.43 -11.23 -8.33
C TYR A 266 -14.82 -10.76 -9.64
N HIS A 267 -15.69 -10.28 -10.54
CA HIS A 267 -15.25 -9.38 -11.59
C HIS A 267 -15.14 -7.97 -11.01
N VAL A 268 -13.94 -7.39 -11.10
CA VAL A 268 -13.63 -6.04 -10.65
C VAL A 268 -13.12 -5.22 -11.83
N ASP A 269 -13.70 -4.04 -12.03
CA ASP A 269 -13.29 -3.06 -13.03
C ASP A 269 -13.23 -1.67 -12.37
N VAL A 270 -12.65 -0.70 -13.07
CA VAL A 270 -12.53 0.67 -12.57
C VAL A 270 -13.03 1.66 -13.63
N GLU A 271 -13.76 2.66 -13.16
CA GLU A 271 -14.30 3.73 -13.99
C GLU A 271 -13.23 4.77 -14.34
N THR A 272 -13.06 5.03 -15.64
CA THR A 272 -12.01 5.90 -16.20
C THR A 272 -12.56 7.03 -17.08
N VAL A 273 -13.86 7.06 -17.34
CA VAL A 273 -14.50 7.97 -18.31
C VAL A 273 -15.48 8.93 -17.63
N GLY A 274 -16.30 8.42 -16.71
CA GLY A 274 -17.36 9.20 -16.06
C GLY A 274 -16.85 10.40 -15.27
N GLU A 275 -17.66 11.47 -15.22
CA GLU A 275 -17.29 12.72 -14.54
C GLU A 275 -17.27 12.60 -13.00
N LEU A 276 -18.23 11.86 -12.43
CA LEU A 276 -18.48 11.80 -10.99
C LEU A 276 -17.87 10.58 -10.30
N THR A 277 -17.45 9.58 -11.08
CA THR A 277 -17.11 8.25 -10.57
C THR A 277 -15.73 7.80 -11.01
N ARG A 278 -14.84 8.70 -11.46
CA ARG A 278 -13.44 8.38 -11.73
C ARG A 278 -12.83 7.64 -10.54
N GLY A 279 -12.19 6.49 -10.80
CA GLY A 279 -11.55 5.69 -9.75
C GLY A 279 -12.52 4.82 -8.93
N TYR A 280 -13.82 4.86 -9.22
CA TYR A 280 -14.76 3.93 -8.60
C TYR A 280 -14.42 2.50 -9.04
N SER A 281 -14.17 1.63 -8.06
CA SER A 281 -14.02 0.19 -8.25
C SER A 281 -15.38 -0.48 -8.26
N LEU A 282 -15.80 -0.92 -9.45
CA LEU A 282 -16.98 -1.75 -9.62
C LEU A 282 -16.63 -3.16 -9.18
N VAL A 283 -17.32 -3.67 -8.16
CA VAL A 283 -17.26 -5.08 -7.75
C VAL A 283 -18.60 -5.75 -8.09
N ASP A 284 -18.61 -6.64 -9.08
CA ASP A 284 -19.84 -7.28 -9.57
C ASP A 284 -20.29 -8.46 -8.68
N ILE A 285 -20.74 -8.13 -7.47
CA ILE A 285 -21.14 -9.10 -6.43
C ILE A 285 -22.21 -10.08 -6.95
N ASN A 286 -23.15 -9.57 -7.77
CA ASN A 286 -24.28 -10.34 -8.28
C ASN A 286 -24.03 -10.97 -9.66
N ASN A 287 -22.79 -10.90 -10.17
CA ASN A 287 -22.39 -11.42 -11.49
C ASN A 287 -23.32 -10.94 -12.62
N ARG A 288 -23.74 -9.67 -12.58
CA ARG A 288 -24.69 -9.06 -13.55
C ARG A 288 -24.04 -8.75 -14.89
N LEU A 289 -22.73 -8.56 -14.92
CA LEU A 289 -21.97 -8.34 -16.14
C LEU A 289 -21.59 -9.65 -16.83
N GLU A 290 -21.71 -10.79 -16.14
CA GLU A 290 -21.36 -12.13 -16.63
C GLU A 290 -19.93 -12.21 -17.21
N ARG A 291 -19.02 -11.44 -16.61
CA ARG A 291 -17.60 -11.40 -17.00
C ARG A 291 -16.77 -12.35 -16.15
N THR A 292 -15.60 -12.71 -16.68
CA THR A 292 -14.61 -13.51 -15.94
C THR A 292 -14.21 -12.79 -14.66
N ARG A 293 -14.27 -13.51 -13.54
CA ARG A 293 -13.83 -13.04 -12.24
C ARG A 293 -12.30 -12.98 -12.22
N ASN A 294 -11.75 -11.86 -11.76
CA ASN A 294 -10.32 -11.52 -11.87
C ASN A 294 -9.67 -11.17 -10.53
N VAL A 295 -10.45 -10.85 -9.49
CA VAL A 295 -9.91 -10.37 -8.20
C VAL A 295 -10.56 -11.09 -7.03
N ARG A 296 -9.74 -11.58 -6.10
CA ARG A 296 -10.19 -12.02 -4.77
C ARG A 296 -10.30 -10.79 -3.88
N VAL A 297 -11.53 -10.41 -3.52
CA VAL A 297 -11.81 -9.23 -2.69
C VAL A 297 -11.97 -9.68 -1.24
N CYS A 298 -11.24 -9.01 -0.34
CA CYS A 298 -11.37 -9.19 1.10
C CYS A 298 -12.70 -8.62 1.62
N GLU A 299 -13.39 -9.38 2.47
CA GLU A 299 -14.70 -8.98 3.02
C GLU A 299 -14.77 -9.03 4.56
N ALA A 300 -13.84 -9.72 5.22
CA ALA A 300 -13.72 -9.68 6.67
C ALA A 300 -12.27 -9.98 7.12
N ILE A 301 -11.90 -9.39 8.25
CA ILE A 301 -10.56 -9.45 8.84
C ILE A 301 -10.65 -9.91 10.30
N ASP A 302 -9.72 -10.77 10.72
CA ASP A 302 -9.42 -10.99 12.14
C ASP A 302 -8.59 -9.83 12.68
N ARG A 303 -9.26 -8.89 13.34
CA ARG A 303 -8.64 -7.68 13.91
C ARG A 303 -7.60 -8.01 14.97
N ASP A 304 -7.83 -9.03 15.79
CA ASP A 304 -6.93 -9.33 16.91
C ASP A 304 -5.64 -9.98 16.40
N ALA A 305 -5.75 -10.86 15.39
CA ALA A 305 -4.58 -11.39 14.69
C ALA A 305 -3.77 -10.28 14.00
N PHE A 306 -4.45 -9.35 13.33
CA PHE A 306 -3.81 -8.17 12.72
C PHE A 306 -3.07 -7.31 13.76
N LYS A 307 -3.75 -6.93 14.86
CA LYS A 307 -3.15 -6.16 15.95
C LYS A 307 -1.93 -6.89 16.54
N GLY A 308 -2.03 -8.20 16.76
CA GLY A 308 -0.93 -9.02 17.23
C GLY A 308 0.31 -8.93 16.34
N MET A 309 0.14 -9.08 15.02
CA MET A 309 1.24 -8.95 14.07
C MET A 309 1.88 -7.56 14.08
N LEU A 310 1.09 -6.50 14.16
CA LEU A 310 1.60 -5.13 14.28
C LEU A 310 2.47 -4.99 15.54
N PHE A 311 1.99 -5.48 16.68
CA PHE A 311 2.73 -5.41 17.94
C PHE A 311 4.06 -6.16 17.86
N ASP A 312 4.11 -7.33 17.22
CA ASP A 312 5.34 -8.10 17.05
C ASP A 312 6.36 -7.38 16.17
N VAL A 313 5.91 -6.71 15.10
CA VAL A 313 6.76 -5.83 14.28
C VAL A 313 7.36 -4.71 15.11
N LEU A 314 6.52 -3.96 15.85
CA LEU A 314 6.98 -2.82 16.64
C LEU A 314 7.93 -3.23 17.79
N LYS A 315 7.72 -4.40 18.41
CA LYS A 315 8.62 -4.97 19.43
C LYS A 315 9.98 -5.36 18.87
N SER A 316 10.06 -5.75 17.60
CA SER A 316 11.29 -6.23 16.99
C SER A 316 12.31 -5.12 16.71
N ILE A 317 11.89 -3.85 16.77
CA ILE A 317 12.71 -2.67 16.47
C ILE A 317 13.16 -2.00 17.77
N ASN A 318 14.36 -2.33 18.26
CA ASN A 318 14.93 -1.85 19.53
C ASN A 318 16.09 -0.87 19.38
#